data_AF-A0A357Y8F3-F1
#
_entry.id   AF-A0A357Y8F3-F1
#
_cell.length_a   1.000
_cell.length_b   1.000
_cell.length_c   1.000
_cell.angle_alpha   90.00
_cell.angle_beta   90.00
_cell.angle_gamma   90.00
#
_symmetry.space_group_name_H-M   'P 1'
#
loop_
_entity.id
_entity.type
_entity.pdbx_description
1 polymer ?
#
loop_
_entity_poly.entity_id
_entity_poly.type
_entity_poly.pdbx_seq_one_letter_code
_entity_poly.pdbx_strand_id
1 'polypeptide(L)' 'MTQMMKKVGMLGWIFASLMYLGGLVSMALGSEFLNVNYMTWYWNALVLGVLVLGSKLGVLIMLKEEKRM' A
#
# COMPACT_ATOMS: atom_id res chain seq x y z
N MET A 1 20.22 -5.72 -0.05
CA MET A 1 19.04 -4.83 0.06
C MET A 1 17.93 -5.12 -0.97
N THR A 2 18.25 -5.47 -2.21
CA THR A 2 17.27 -5.61 -3.31
C THR A 2 16.17 -6.67 -3.11
N GLN A 3 16.45 -7.82 -2.49
CA GLN A 3 15.44 -8.88 -2.28
C GLN A 3 14.41 -8.51 -1.19
N MET A 4 14.88 -7.94 -0.08
CA MET A 4 14.00 -7.57 1.04
C MET A 4 13.04 -6.44 0.65
N MET A 5 13.53 -5.42 -0.08
CA MET A 5 12.68 -4.32 -0.55
C MET A 5 11.65 -4.77 -1.59
N LYS A 6 12.00 -5.72 -2.47
CA LYS A 6 11.03 -6.33 -3.40
C LYS A 6 9.92 -7.07 -2.65
N LYS A 7 10.26 -7.84 -1.62
CA LYS A 7 9.28 -8.54 -0.77
C LYS A 7 8.39 -7.55 0.00
N VAL A 8 8.96 -6.51 0.60
CA VAL A 8 8.19 -5.48 1.32
C VAL A 8 7.25 -4.73 0.37
N GLY A 9 7.70 -4.35 -0.83
CA GLY A 9 6.85 -3.70 -1.82
C GLY A 9 5.72 -4.61 -2.31
N MET A 10 6.00 -5.90 -2.52
CA MET A 10 4.99 -6.88 -2.91
C MET A 10 3.95 -7.10 -1.80
N LEU A 11 4.40 -7.28 -0.55
CA LEU A 11 3.51 -7.40 0.61
C LEU A 11 2.67 -6.13 0.78
N GLY A 12 3.28 -4.95 0.66
CA GLY A 12 2.57 -3.68 0.75
C GLY A 12 1.45 -3.54 -0.29
N TRP A 13 1.69 -3.96 -1.54
CA TRP A 13 0.65 -3.99 -2.58
C TRP A 13 -0.48 -4.97 -2.26
N ILE A 14 -0.16 -6.15 -1.72
CA ILE A 14 -1.15 -7.15 -1.31
C ILE A 14 -2.02 -6.58 -0.18
N PHE A 15 -1.40 -6.01 0.86
CA PHE A 15 -2.12 -5.40 1.98
C PHE A 15 -2.98 -4.20 1.55
N ALA A 16 -2.47 -3.33 0.67
CA ALA A 16 -3.25 -2.22 0.14
C ALA A 16 -4.48 -2.70 -0.65
N SER A 17 -4.31 -3.75 -1.47
CA SER A 17 -5.39 -4.37 -2.22
C SER A 17 -6.44 -5.02 -1.31
N LEU A 18 -6.00 -5.72 -0.25
CA LEU A 18 -6.89 -6.33 0.74
C LEU A 18 -7.69 -5.28 1.51
N MET A 19 -7.06 -4.17 1.90
CA MET A 19 -7.73 -3.05 2.57
C MET A 19 -8.78 -2.41 1.65
N TYR A 20 -8.46 -2.24 0.36
CA TYR A 20 -9.40 -1.74 -0.63
C TYR A 20 -10.61 -2.67 -0.81
N LEU A 21 -10.36 -3.98 -0.92
CA LEU A 21 -11.42 -4.99 -0.97
C LEU A 21 -12.26 -5.00 0.31
N GLY A 22 -11.63 -4.87 1.48
CA GLY A 22 -12.32 -4.73 2.77
C GLY A 22 -13.26 -3.52 2.80
N GLY A 23 -12.85 -2.41 2.18
CA GLY A 23 -13.69 -1.22 2.00
C GLY A 23 -14.88 -1.47 1.07
N LEU A 24 -14.68 -2.16 -0.05
CA LEU A 24 -15.78 -2.53 -0.96
C LEU A 24 -16.77 -3.48 -0.30
N VAL A 25 -16.28 -4.48 0.43
CA VAL A 25 -17.12 -5.40 1.22
C VAL A 25 -17.87 -4.63 2.30
N SER A 26 -17.23 -3.66 2.96
CA SER A 26 -17.88 -2.77 3.93
C SER A 26 -19.01 -1.95 3.30
N MET A 27 -18.83 -1.42 2.09
CA MET A 27 -19.90 -0.72 1.37
C MET A 27 -21.07 -1.66 1.03
N ALA A 28 -20.77 -2.91 0.64
CA ALA A 28 -21.79 -3.91 0.33
C ALA A 28 -22.59 -4.38 1.56
N LEU A 29 -22.00 -4.35 2.75
CA LEU A 29 -22.60 -4.81 4.02
C LEU A 29 -23.29 -3.71 4.84
N GLY A 30 -23.40 -2.49 4.31
CA GLY A 30 -24.10 -1.39 5.00
C GLY A 30 -23.18 -0.34 5.63
N SER A 31 -21.99 -0.14 5.08
CA SER A 31 -20.97 0.86 5.46
C SER A 31 -20.03 0.45 6.61
N GLU A 32 -20.15 -0.77 7.13
CA GLU A 32 -19.27 -1.34 8.16
C GLU A 32 -18.93 -2.81 7.87
N PHE A 33 -17.67 -3.19 8.08
CA PHE A 33 -17.20 -4.57 7.98
C PHE A 33 -16.13 -4.81 9.05
N LEU A 34 -16.27 -5.89 9.83
CA LEU A 34 -15.39 -6.22 10.97
C LEU A 34 -15.30 -5.08 12.02
N ASN A 35 -16.40 -4.37 12.28
CA ASN A 35 -16.44 -3.17 13.14
C ASN A 35 -15.56 -2.00 12.65
N VAL A 36 -15.22 -1.98 11.35
CA VAL A 36 -14.46 -0.90 10.73
C VAL A 36 -15.31 -0.29 9.62
N ASN A 37 -15.48 1.03 9.69
CA ASN A 37 -16.23 1.80 8.69
C ASN A 37 -15.54 1.77 7.32
N TYR A 38 -16.32 1.79 6.24
CA TYR A 38 -15.81 1.79 4.86
C TYR A 38 -14.79 2.91 4.59
N MET A 39 -14.97 4.07 5.22
CA MET A 39 -14.10 5.23 5.07
C MET A 39 -12.72 4.94 5.66
N THR A 40 -12.67 4.26 6.81
CA THR A 40 -11.41 3.83 7.44
C THR A 40 -10.68 2.80 6.58
N TRP A 41 -11.39 1.83 6.00
CA TRP A 41 -10.83 0.87 5.06
C TRP A 41 -10.20 1.57 3.84
N TYR A 42 -10.92 2.52 3.25
CA TYR A 42 -10.46 3.30 2.11
C TYR A 42 -9.21 4.13 2.44
N TRP A 43 -9.21 4.88 3.55
CA TRP A 43 -8.06 5.68 3.97
C TRP A 43 -6.83 4.82 4.26
N ASN A 44 -7.00 3.67 4.92
CA ASN A 44 -5.90 2.74 5.17
C ASN A 44 -5.30 2.19 3.86
N ALA A 45 -6.16 1.83 2.89
CA ALA A 45 -5.71 1.39 1.58
C ALA A 45 -4.91 2.47 0.85
N LEU A 46 -5.37 3.73 0.91
CA LEU A 46 -4.74 4.86 0.25
C LEU A 46 -3.37 5.20 0.88
N VAL A 47 -3.29 5.26 2.20
CA VAL A 47 -2.02 5.52 2.92
C VAL A 47 -0.99 4.43 2.62
N LEU A 48 -1.40 3.16 2.67
CA LEU A 48 -0.52 2.04 2.32
C LEU A 48 -0.06 2.12 0.86
N GLY A 49 -0.96 2.44 -0.07
CA GLY A 49 -0.63 2.62 -1.48
C GLY A 49 0.42 3.71 -1.70
N VAL A 50 0.26 4.87 -1.06
CA VAL A 50 1.22 6.00 -1.15
C VAL A 50 2.57 5.62 -0.54
N LEU A 51 2.61 4.95 0.61
CA LEU A 51 3.86 4.50 1.24
C LEU A 51 4.63 3.50 0.35
N VAL A 52 3.92 2.58 -0.30
CA VAL A 52 4.52 1.60 -1.21
C VAL A 52 5.06 2.27 -2.48
N LEU A 53 4.36 3.29 -3.01
CA LEU A 53 4.85 4.07 -4.15
C LEU A 53 6.05 4.94 -3.77
N GLY A 54 5.97 5.64 -2.64
CA GLY A 54 7.05 6.48 -2.11
C GLY A 54 8.33 5.68 -1.85
N SER A 55 8.21 4.50 -1.26
CA SER A 55 9.37 3.61 -1.05
C SER A 55 9.99 3.12 -2.36
N LYS A 56 9.20 2.81 -3.39
CA LYS A 56 9.74 2.49 -4.73
C LYS A 56 10.45 3.68 -5.37
N LEU A 57 9.88 4.88 -5.28
CA LEU A 57 10.48 6.09 -5.84
C LEU A 57 11.78 6.46 -5.13
N GLY A 58 11.83 6.37 -3.80
CA GLY A 58 13.05 6.62 -3.02
C GLY A 58 14.20 5.70 -3.44
N VAL A 59 13.92 4.41 -3.68
CA VAL A 59 14.92 3.45 -4.18
C VAL A 59 15.43 3.83 -5.56
N LEU A 60 14.53 4.20 -6.48
CA LEU A 60 14.91 4.58 -7.84
C LEU A 60 15.76 5.84 -7.88
N ILE A 61 15.45 6.82 -7.02
CA ILE A 61 16.24 8.05 -6.89
C ILE A 61 17.64 7.71 -6.37
N MET A 62 17.74 6.93 -5.30
CA MET A 62 19.03 6.52 -4.72
C MET A 62 19.90 5.76 -5.73
N LEU A 63 19.34 4.79 -6.46
CA LEU A 63 20.06 4.05 -7.50
C LEU A 63 20.50 4.92 -8.68
N LYS A 64 19.73 5.97 -8.99
CA LYS A 64 20.08 6.92 -10.06
C LYS A 64 21.25 7.82 -9.65
N GLU A 65 21.33 8.21 -8.39
CA GLU A 65 22.47 8.99 -7.86
C GLU A 65 23.74 8.15 -7.82
N GLU A 66 23.66 6.89 -7.36
CA GLU A 66 24.81 5.98 -7.31
C GLU A 66 25.44 5.75 -8.69
N LYS A 67 24.62 5.68 -9.76
CA LYS A 67 25.11 5.53 -11.15
C LYS A 67 25.75 6.78 -11.76
N ARG A 68 25.60 7.95 -11.13
CA ARG A 68 26.16 9.22 -11.62
C ARG A 68 27.52 9.56 -11.00
N MET A 69 27.92 8.83 -9.96
CA MET A 69 29.28 8.85 -9.39
C MET A 69 30.13 7.76 -10.03
#